data_AF-A0A093I3C0-F1
#
_entry.id   AF-A0A093I3C0-F1
#
_cell.length_a   1.000
_cell.length_b   1.000
_cell.length_c   1.000
_cell.angle_alpha   90.00
_cell.angle_beta   90.00
_cell.angle_gamma   90.00
#
_symmetry.space_group_name_H-M   'P 1'
#
loop_
_entity.id
_entity.type
_entity.pdbx_description
1 polymer ?
#
loop_
_entity_poly.entity_id
_entity_poly.type
_entity_poly.pdbx_seq_one_letter_code
_entity_poly.pdbx_strand_id
1 'polypeptide(L)'
;PPPTPDFCRGYFDVMGQWDPPFNCSSGEFIFCCGTCGFSFCCKFKKTRLDQSTCTNYETPLWMNTGKPPSRIDDPLHDPTRDKTNLIVYIICGVVAVMVLVGIFTKLGLEKAHRPQREHMS
;
A
#
# COMPACT_ATOMS: atom_id res chain seq x y z
N PRO A 1 -41.56 1.10 -21.60
CA PRO A 1 -40.32 1.92 -21.68
C PRO A 1 -39.08 1.04 -21.49
N PRO A 2 -38.00 1.23 -22.26
CA PRO A 2 -36.73 0.57 -21.97
C PRO A 2 -36.26 0.96 -20.55
N PRO A 3 -35.64 0.04 -19.81
CA PRO A 3 -35.12 0.34 -18.48
C PRO A 3 -34.00 1.38 -18.58
N THR A 4 -34.14 2.46 -17.83
CA THR A 4 -33.10 3.48 -17.69
C THR A 4 -31.94 2.93 -16.86
N PRO A 5 -30.68 3.17 -17.29
CA PRO A 5 -29.49 2.93 -16.48
C PRO A 5 -29.62 3.44 -15.05
N ASP A 6 -29.29 2.60 -14.07
CA ASP A 6 -29.25 2.97 -12.66
C ASP A 6 -27.99 3.76 -12.33
N PHE A 7 -28.10 4.58 -11.29
CA PHE A 7 -26.99 5.23 -10.62
C PHE A 7 -26.83 4.62 -9.22
N CYS A 8 -25.65 4.09 -8.92
CA CYS A 8 -25.31 3.66 -7.56
C CYS A 8 -24.79 4.86 -6.77
N ARG A 9 -25.45 5.17 -5.65
CA ARG A 9 -25.02 6.20 -4.70
C ARG A 9 -23.75 5.78 -3.98
N GLY A 10 -22.98 6.76 -3.52
CA GLY A 10 -21.83 6.51 -2.66
C GLY A 10 -22.28 5.96 -1.30
N TYR A 11 -21.45 5.12 -0.72
CA TYR A 11 -21.74 4.42 0.53
C TYR A 11 -20.45 4.15 1.31
N PHE A 12 -20.56 3.98 2.62
CA PHE A 12 -19.48 3.40 3.43
C PHE A 12 -19.58 1.88 3.41
N ASP A 13 -18.52 1.19 3.01
CA ASP A 13 -18.47 -0.27 3.01
C ASP A 13 -18.43 -0.84 4.44
N VAL A 14 -18.43 -2.18 4.56
CA VAL A 14 -18.36 -2.86 5.87
C VAL A 14 -17.04 -2.62 6.61
N MET A 15 -16.00 -2.11 5.93
CA MET A 15 -14.72 -1.71 6.51
C MET A 15 -14.67 -0.23 6.86
N GLY A 16 -15.73 0.52 6.56
CA GLY A 16 -15.77 1.97 6.76
C GLY A 16 -15.00 2.77 5.71
N GLN A 17 -14.64 2.16 4.57
CA GLN A 17 -14.11 2.90 3.44
C GLN A 17 -15.27 3.59 2.71
N TRP A 18 -15.07 4.86 2.32
CA TRP A 18 -16.00 5.56 1.44
C TRP A 18 -15.82 5.10 -0.01
N ASP A 19 -16.84 4.46 -0.57
CA ASP A 19 -16.92 4.13 -1.98
C ASP A 19 -17.70 5.22 -2.74
N PRO A 20 -17.11 5.84 -3.78
CA PRO A 20 -17.76 6.91 -4.52
C PRO A 20 -18.93 6.40 -5.39
N PRO A 21 -19.90 7.27 -5.72
CA PRO A 21 -21.00 6.90 -6.60
C PRO A 21 -20.54 6.60 -8.04
N PHE A 22 -21.30 5.77 -8.76
CA PHE A 22 -21.01 5.39 -10.16
C PHE A 22 -22.27 5.09 -11.00
N ASN A 23 -22.16 5.24 -12.32
CA ASN A 23 -23.24 4.99 -13.28
C ASN A 23 -23.18 3.57 -13.86
N CYS A 24 -24.29 2.85 -13.85
CA CYS A 24 -24.43 1.56 -14.50
C CYS A 24 -24.88 1.71 -15.96
N SER A 25 -23.93 2.11 -16.81
CA SER A 25 -24.18 2.37 -18.24
C SER A 25 -23.38 1.45 -19.18
N SER A 26 -22.74 0.41 -18.63
CA SER A 26 -21.89 -0.50 -19.40
C SER A 26 -22.69 -1.66 -20.00
N GLY A 27 -23.02 -1.57 -21.29
CA GLY A 27 -23.69 -2.64 -22.04
C GLY A 27 -25.02 -3.07 -21.42
N GLU A 28 -25.13 -4.35 -21.04
CA GLU A 28 -26.33 -4.90 -20.39
C GLU A 28 -26.35 -4.72 -18.86
N PHE A 29 -25.27 -4.20 -18.25
CA PHE A 29 -25.14 -4.04 -16.80
C PHE A 29 -25.72 -2.69 -16.36
N ILE A 30 -27.05 -2.59 -16.42
CA ILE A 30 -27.78 -1.34 -16.22
C ILE A 30 -28.41 -1.18 -14.84
N PHE A 31 -28.34 -2.18 -13.96
CA PHE A 31 -28.96 -2.12 -12.63
C PHE A 31 -27.92 -1.98 -11.53
N CYS A 32 -28.22 -1.19 -10.50
CA CYS A 32 -27.43 -1.13 -9.28
C CYS A 32 -27.83 -2.30 -8.37
N CYS A 33 -26.90 -3.19 -8.06
CA CYS A 33 -27.14 -4.46 -7.38
C CYS A 33 -26.18 -4.65 -6.21
N GLY A 34 -26.45 -5.63 -5.34
CA GLY A 34 -25.60 -5.97 -4.19
C GLY A 34 -26.26 -5.64 -2.85
N THR A 35 -25.50 -5.05 -1.94
CA THR A 35 -25.94 -4.66 -0.59
C THR A 35 -25.59 -3.20 -0.32
N CYS A 36 -26.13 -2.61 0.75
CA CYS A 36 -25.79 -1.24 1.12
C CYS A 36 -24.28 -1.02 1.35
N GLY A 37 -23.54 -2.04 1.78
CA GLY A 37 -22.09 -1.97 2.01
C GLY A 37 -21.24 -2.57 0.88
N PHE A 38 -21.84 -2.97 -0.25
CA PHE A 38 -21.14 -3.48 -1.42
C PHE A 38 -22.05 -3.41 -2.66
N SER A 39 -21.92 -2.34 -3.44
CA SER A 39 -22.74 -2.12 -4.65
C SER A 39 -21.96 -2.37 -5.93
N PHE A 40 -22.61 -2.92 -6.95
CA PHE A 40 -22.02 -3.17 -8.28
C PHE A 40 -23.08 -3.15 -9.39
N CYS A 41 -22.66 -2.96 -10.64
CA CYS A 41 -23.57 -3.00 -11.79
C CYS A 41 -23.88 -4.43 -12.22
N CYS A 42 -25.16 -4.75 -12.42
CA CYS A 42 -25.61 -6.08 -12.84
C CYS A 42 -26.66 -6.05 -13.96
N LYS A 43 -26.81 -7.17 -14.67
CA LYS A 43 -27.76 -7.31 -15.79
C LYS A 43 -29.21 -7.55 -15.38
N PHE A 44 -29.44 -8.20 -14.25
CA PHE A 44 -30.77 -8.69 -13.89
C PHE A 44 -31.44 -7.82 -12.82
N LYS A 45 -32.63 -7.28 -13.15
CA LYS A 45 -33.42 -6.46 -12.22
C LYS A 45 -33.79 -7.18 -10.91
N LYS A 46 -33.87 -8.52 -10.91
CA LYS A 46 -34.23 -9.31 -9.71
C LYS A 46 -33.24 -9.15 -8.55
N THR A 47 -32.00 -8.76 -8.85
CA THR A 47 -30.94 -8.52 -7.86
C THR A 47 -30.66 -7.03 -7.65
N ARG A 48 -31.54 -6.15 -8.16
CA ARG A 48 -31.42 -4.71 -8.00
C ARG A 48 -31.55 -4.33 -6.52
N LEU A 49 -30.58 -3.59 -6.01
CA LEU A 49 -30.55 -3.06 -4.66
C LEU A 49 -31.55 -1.91 -4.54
N ASP A 50 -32.43 -1.98 -3.54
CA ASP A 50 -33.22 -0.82 -3.12
C ASP A 50 -32.34 0.11 -2.28
N GLN A 51 -31.68 1.04 -2.95
CA GLN A 51 -30.77 1.95 -2.29
C GLN A 51 -31.48 2.87 -1.28
N SER A 52 -32.82 3.04 -1.37
CA SER A 52 -33.57 3.96 -0.49
C SER A 52 -33.62 3.48 0.96
N THR A 53 -33.38 2.19 1.18
CA THR A 53 -33.33 1.59 2.52
C THR A 53 -31.95 1.66 3.16
N CYS A 54 -30.92 2.03 2.39
CA CYS A 54 -29.56 2.19 2.90
C CYS A 54 -29.44 3.49 3.69
N THR A 55 -28.70 3.51 4.79
CA THR A 55 -28.48 4.70 5.65
C THR A 55 -26.99 5.03 5.85
N ASN A 56 -26.10 4.23 5.26
CA ASN A 56 -24.63 4.29 5.38
C ASN A 56 -23.99 5.26 4.39
N TYR A 57 -24.66 6.37 4.08
CA TYR A 57 -24.11 7.47 3.27
C TYR A 57 -23.50 8.59 4.14
N GLU A 58 -23.83 8.62 5.43
CA GLU A 58 -23.19 9.52 6.39
C GLU A 58 -21.97 8.84 7.01
N THR A 59 -20.88 9.60 7.19
CA THR A 59 -19.70 9.13 7.91
C THR A 59 -20.12 8.64 9.29
N PRO A 60 -19.92 7.36 9.63
CA PRO A 60 -20.29 6.85 10.93
C PRO A 60 -19.62 7.70 12.03
N LEU A 61 -20.35 7.99 13.10
CA LEU A 61 -19.84 8.86 14.19
C LEU A 61 -18.50 8.38 14.77
N TRP A 62 -18.25 7.06 14.80
CA TRP A 62 -16.99 6.46 15.23
C TRP A 62 -15.80 6.78 14.33
N MET A 63 -16.05 7.10 13.05
CA MET A 63 -15.02 7.43 12.07
C MET A 63 -14.66 8.93 12.09
N ASN A 64 -15.59 9.79 12.53
CA ASN A 64 -15.28 11.18 12.88
C ASN A 64 -14.36 11.29 14.11
N THR A 65 -14.30 10.25 14.95
CA THR A 65 -13.33 10.13 16.05
C THR A 65 -11.96 9.63 15.58
N GLY A 66 -11.81 9.31 14.29
CA GLY A 66 -10.64 8.69 13.68
C GLY A 66 -9.50 9.65 13.33
N LYS A 67 -9.59 10.95 13.62
CA LYS A 67 -8.37 11.75 13.75
C LYS A 67 -7.82 11.42 15.13
N PRO A 68 -6.74 10.62 15.25
CA PRO A 68 -6.04 10.56 16.51
C PRO A 68 -5.74 12.03 16.86
N PRO A 69 -5.81 12.46 18.14
CA PRO A 69 -5.18 13.71 18.52
C PRO A 69 -3.80 13.69 17.85
N SER A 70 -3.47 14.76 17.10
CA SER A 70 -2.13 14.94 16.53
C SER A 70 -1.19 14.42 17.58
N ARG A 71 -0.45 13.33 17.28
CA ARG A 71 0.39 12.66 18.27
C ARG A 71 1.03 13.78 19.04
N ILE A 72 0.65 13.95 20.30
CA ILE A 72 1.43 14.81 21.19
C ILE A 72 2.73 14.06 21.13
N ASP A 73 3.72 14.65 20.42
CA ASP A 73 5.05 14.09 20.31
C ASP A 73 5.39 13.63 21.71
N ASP A 74 5.45 12.30 21.86
CA ASP A 74 5.66 11.68 23.14
C ASP A 74 6.95 12.32 23.66
N PRO A 75 6.96 13.03 24.80
CA PRO A 75 8.18 13.65 25.31
C PRO A 75 9.26 12.60 25.60
N LEU A 76 8.89 11.31 25.58
CA LEU A 76 9.75 10.15 25.70
C LEU A 76 10.11 9.48 24.36
N HIS A 77 9.76 10.08 23.22
CA HIS A 77 10.33 9.68 21.94
C HIS A 77 11.71 10.30 21.83
N ASP A 78 12.69 9.69 22.48
CA ASP A 78 14.09 10.13 22.46
C ASP A 78 14.68 9.89 21.05
N PRO A 79 14.79 10.94 20.20
CA PRO A 79 15.24 10.79 18.82
C PRO A 79 16.74 10.44 18.76
N THR A 80 17.44 10.41 19.90
CA THR A 80 18.87 10.06 19.96
C THR A 80 19.12 8.54 19.84
N ARG A 81 18.18 7.68 20.28
CA ARG A 81 18.33 6.22 20.13
C ARG A 81 18.20 5.77 18.68
N ASP A 82 17.27 6.34 17.92
CA ASP A 82 17.14 6.05 16.48
C ASP A 82 18.36 6.55 15.70
N LYS A 83 18.89 7.71 16.07
CA LYS A 83 20.14 8.22 15.49
C LYS A 83 21.32 7.29 15.78
N THR A 84 21.41 6.70 16.97
CA THR A 84 22.49 5.78 17.33
C THR A 84 22.39 4.46 16.58
N ASN A 85 21.20 3.85 16.50
CA ASN A 85 20.99 2.64 15.71
C ASN A 85 21.32 2.87 14.24
N LEU A 86 20.83 3.98 13.67
CA LEU A 86 21.12 4.38 12.30
C LEU A 86 22.64 4.54 12.07
N ILE A 87 23.34 5.24 12.96
CA ILE A 87 24.80 5.42 12.88
C ILE A 87 25.53 4.06 12.90
N VAL A 88 25.15 3.14 13.80
CA VAL A 88 25.74 1.81 13.89
C VAL A 88 25.55 1.02 12.59
N TYR A 89 24.36 1.03 12.00
CA TYR A 89 24.09 0.35 10.74
C TYR A 89 24.92 0.91 9.58
N ILE A 90 25.06 2.24 9.49
CA ILE A 90 25.88 2.89 8.46
C ILE A 90 27.35 2.51 8.61
N ILE A 91 27.91 2.58 9.83
CA ILE A 91 29.31 2.22 10.08
C ILE A 91 29.54 0.74 9.76
N CYS A 92 28.65 -0.15 10.21
CA CYS A 92 28.74 -1.58 9.94
C CYS A 92 28.71 -1.88 8.44
N GLY A 93 27.81 -1.25 7.70
CA GLY A 93 27.71 -1.39 6.24
C GLY A 93 28.98 -0.94 5.51
N VAL A 94 29.55 0.21 5.87
CA VAL A 94 30.80 0.71 5.25
C VAL A 94 31.96 -0.23 5.51
N VAL A 95 32.14 -0.71 6.74
CA VAL A 95 33.21 -1.66 7.09
C VAL A 95 33.06 -2.96 6.30
N ALA A 96 31.85 -3.50 6.19
CA ALA A 96 31.59 -4.70 5.40
C ALA A 96 31.97 -4.53 3.92
N VAL A 97 31.60 -3.40 3.30
CA VAL A 97 31.95 -3.09 1.91
C VAL A 97 33.46 -2.95 1.73
N MET A 98 34.16 -2.27 2.64
CA MET A 98 35.62 -2.11 2.57
C MET A 98 36.36 -3.46 2.64
N VAL A 99 35.90 -4.36 3.51
CA VAL A 99 36.45 -5.72 3.62
C VAL A 99 36.22 -6.51 2.33
N LEU A 100 35.01 -6.46 1.77
CA LEU A 100 34.69 -7.15 0.52
C LEU A 100 35.58 -6.65 -0.62
N VAL A 101 35.69 -5.32 -0.80
CA VAL A 101 36.57 -4.72 -1.82
C VAL A 101 38.03 -5.12 -1.60
N GLY A 102 38.51 -5.14 -0.36
CA GLY A 102 39.87 -5.57 -0.02
C GLY A 102 40.14 -7.03 -0.39
N ILE A 103 39.19 -7.93 -0.11
CA ILE A 103 39.27 -9.35 -0.50
C ILE A 103 39.32 -9.49 -2.02
N PHE A 104 38.41 -8.83 -2.75
CA PHE A 104 38.40 -8.89 -4.21
C PHE A 104 39.68 -8.31 -4.83
N THR A 105 40.19 -7.21 -4.28
CA THR A 105 41.43 -6.59 -4.73
C THR A 105 42.63 -7.50 -4.47
N LYS A 106 42.71 -8.13 -3.29
CA LYS A 106 43.78 -9.09 -2.96
C LYS A 106 43.72 -10.33 -3.86
N LEU A 107 42.55 -10.92 -4.05
CA LEU A 107 42.36 -12.07 -4.94
C LEU A 107 42.65 -11.72 -6.41
N GLY A 108 42.32 -10.50 -6.83
CA GLY A 108 42.68 -9.97 -8.15
C GLY A 108 44.20 -9.80 -8.31
N LEU A 109 44.87 -9.25 -7.30
CA LEU A 109 46.32 -9.08 -7.29
C LEU A 109 47.07 -10.42 -7.25
N GLU A 110 46.61 -11.39 -6.45
CA GLU A 110 47.20 -12.74 -6.39
C GLU A 110 47.05 -13.49 -7.72
N LYS A 111 45.93 -13.31 -8.43
CA LYS A 111 45.78 -13.84 -9.80
C LYS A 111 46.63 -13.11 -10.83
N ALA A 112 46.90 -11.81 -10.66
CA ALA A 112 47.75 -11.02 -11.54
C ALA A 112 49.27 -11.21 -11.28
N HIS A 113 49.67 -11.64 -10.09
CA HIS A 113 51.07 -11.95 -9.75
C HIS A 113 51.49 -13.40 -10.06
N ARG A 114 50.54 -14.33 -10.21
CA ARG A 114 50.81 -15.72 -10.60
C ARG A 114 51.16 -16.00 -12.09
N PRO A 115 50.92 -15.13 -13.10
CA PRO A 115 51.25 -15.44 -14.49
C PRO A 115 52.73 -15.21 -14.86
N GLN A 116 53.58 -14.80 -13.91
CA GLN A 116 55.01 -14.49 -14.15
C GLN A 116 55.96 -15.35 -13.29
N ARG A 117 55.66 -16.65 -13.13
CA ARG A 117 56.63 -17.59 -12.53
C ARG A 117 56.71 -18.98 -13.17
N GLU A 118 56.14 -19.16 -14.35
CA GLU A 118 56.19 -20.44 -15.09
C GLU A 118 56.77 -20.32 -16.51
N HIS A 119 57.67 -19.37 -16.78
CA HIS A 119 58.35 -19.29 -18.09
C HIS A 119 59.80 -18.81 -18.00
N MET A 120 60.59 -19.39 -17.09
CA MET A 120 62.05 -19.38 -17.22
C MET A 120 62.60 -20.73 -16.75
N SER A 121 62.54 -21.72 -17.64
CA SER A 121 63.40 -22.90 -17.64
C SER A 121 64.16 -22.94 -18.96
#